data_AF-A0A923AUT3-F1
#
_entry.id   AF-A0A923AUT3-F1
#
_cell.length_a   1.000
_cell.length_b   1.000
_cell.length_c   1.000
_cell.angle_alpha   90.00
_cell.angle_beta   90.00
_cell.angle_gamma   90.00
#
_symmetry.space_group_name_H-M   'P 1'
#
loop_
_entity.id
_entity.type
_entity.pdbx_description
1 polymer ?
#
loop_
_entity_poly.entity_id
_entity_poly.type
_entity_poly.pdbx_seq_one_letter_code
_entity_poly.pdbx_strand_id
1 'polypeptide(L)' 'MCGIIGVTGTAQAAPLMIDSLKRLEYRGYDSAGVAALVDGRIERRRAKGKIRELEAVLADQPLTSVV' A
#
# COMPACT_ATOMS: atom_id res chain seq x y z
N MET A 1 -0.08 7.43 14.87
CA MET A 1 1.30 7.80 14.47
C MET A 1 1.41 7.54 12.98
N CYS A 2 1.96 8.45 12.18
CA CYS A 2 2.01 8.27 10.72
C CYS A 2 3.39 7.76 10.26
N GLY A 3 3.41 6.90 9.23
CA GLY A 3 4.62 6.44 8.55
C GLY A 3 4.39 6.47 7.04
N ILE A 4 5.37 6.97 6.29
CA ILE A 4 5.30 7.12 4.84
C ILE A 4 6.48 6.35 4.24
N ILE A 5 6.19 5.58 3.20
CA ILE A 5 7.18 4.83 2.42
C ILE A 5 6.86 5.08 0.95
N GLY A 6 7.89 5.18 0.12
CA GLY A 6 7.78 5.25 -1.33
C GLY A 6 8.78 4.30 -1.97
N VAL A 7 8.39 3.73 -3.11
CA VAL A 7 9.24 2.86 -3.93
C VAL A 7 9.13 3.29 -5.39
N THR A 8 10.26 3.24 -6.10
CA THR A 8 10.36 3.47 -7.54
C THR A 8 11.23 2.36 -8.12
N GLY A 9 10.88 1.81 -9.28
CA GLY A 9 11.63 0.71 -9.89
C GLY A 9 10.85 0.08 -11.04
N THR A 10 11.16 -1.16 -11.39
CA THR A 10 10.46 -1.91 -12.47
C THR A 10 9.68 -3.12 -11.95
N ALA A 11 9.63 -3.29 -10.63
CA ALA A 11 8.90 -4.36 -9.96
C ALA A 11 7.49 -3.90 -9.55
N GLN A 12 6.59 -4.84 -9.28
CA GLN A 12 5.29 -4.51 -8.71
C GLN A 12 5.45 -3.80 -7.36
N ALA A 13 4.90 -2.59 -7.27
CA ALA A 13 5.03 -1.76 -6.08
C ALA A 13 4.19 -2.27 -4.90
N ALA A 14 3.00 -2.81 -5.16
CA ALA A 14 2.03 -3.14 -4.11
C ALA A 14 2.55 -4.16 -3.08
N PRO A 15 3.16 -5.31 -3.44
CA PRO A 15 3.68 -6.27 -2.47
C PRO A 15 4.82 -5.68 -1.61
N LEU A 16 5.74 -4.95 -2.23
CA LEU A 16 6.86 -4.29 -1.54
C LEU A 16 6.39 -3.24 -0.55
N MET A 17 5.38 -2.45 -0.94
CA MET A 17 4.77 -1.43 -0.07
C MET A 17 4.12 -2.08 1.15
N ILE A 18 3.39 -3.19 0.97
CA ILE A 18 2.72 -3.89 2.07
C ILE A 18 3.73 -4.45 3.07
N ASP A 19 4.77 -5.13 2.61
CA ASP A 19 5.83 -5.65 3.48
C ASP A 19 6.55 -4.54 4.24
N SER A 20 6.80 -3.41 3.58
CA SER A 20 7.43 -2.25 4.21
C SER A 20 6.53 -1.62 5.28
N LEU A 21 5.22 -1.51 5.01
CA LEU A 21 4.24 -1.00 5.97
C LEU A 21 4.08 -1.93 7.18
N LYS A 22 4.11 -3.26 7.00
CA LYS A 22 4.09 -4.23 8.11
C LYS A 22 5.27 -4.03 9.07
N ARG A 23 6.46 -3.74 8.54
CA ARG A 23 7.65 -3.44 9.37
C ARG A 23 7.50 -2.19 10.22
N LEU A 24 6.61 -1.27 9.84
CA LEU A 24 6.33 -0.05 10.59
C LEU A 24 5.09 -0.17 11.49
N GLU A 25 4.35 -1.29 11.44
CA GLU A 25 3.08 -1.48 12.17
C GLU A 25 3.25 -1.39 13.70
N TYR A 26 4.45 -1.67 14.22
CA TYR A 26 4.78 -1.50 15.65
C TYR A 26 4.50 -0.08 16.19
N ARG A 27 4.46 0.92 15.31
CA ARG A 27 4.15 2.32 15.64
C ARG A 27 2.68 2.59 15.92
N GLY A 28 1.80 1.65 15.56
CA GLY A 28 0.36 1.79 15.67
C GLY A 28 -0.24 2.62 14.55
N TYR A 29 -1.02 1.94 13.69
CA TYR A 29 -1.80 2.54 12.62
C TYR A 29 -3.30 2.50 12.94
N ASP A 30 -3.96 3.63 12.77
CA ASP A 30 -5.41 3.80 12.75
C ASP A 30 -5.98 3.66 11.33
N SER A 31 -5.12 3.76 10.32
CA SER A 31 -5.43 3.55 8.91
C SER A 31 -4.17 3.28 8.08
N ALA A 32 -4.34 2.70 6.90
CA ALA A 32 -3.26 2.48 5.95
C ALA A 32 -3.75 2.68 4.51
N GLY A 33 -2.81 2.98 3.62
CA GLY A 33 -3.12 3.11 2.20
C GLY A 33 -1.89 3.06 1.32
N VAL A 34 -2.12 2.66 0.06
CA VAL A 34 -1.12 2.65 -1.00
C VAL A 34 -1.67 3.40 -2.20
N ALA A 35 -0.79 4.12 -2.89
CA ALA A 35 -1.07 4.76 -4.16
C ALA A 35 0.02 4.36 -5.15
N ALA A 36 -0.35 4.18 -6.41
CA ALA A 36 0.60 3.90 -7.48
C ALA A 36 0.14 4.54 -8.79
N LEU A 37 1.08 4.75 -9.69
CA LEU A 37 0.80 5.17 -11.06
C LEU A 37 0.42 3.91 -11.86
N VAL A 38 -0.78 3.91 -12.44
CA VAL A 38 -1.32 2.86 -13.30
C VAL A 38 -1.78 3.55 -14.58
N ASP A 39 -1.17 3.21 -15.72
CA ASP A 39 -1.52 3.78 -17.03
C ASP A 39 -1.56 5.33 -17.04
N GLY A 40 -0.58 5.95 -16.40
CA GLY A 40 -0.48 7.41 -16.30
C GLY A 40 -1.49 8.06 -15.34
N ARG A 41 -2.24 7.27 -14.57
CA ARG A 41 -3.21 7.75 -13.58
C ARG A 41 -2.84 7.28 -12.19
N ILE A 42 -3.04 8.13 -11.19
CA ILE A 42 -2.81 7.74 -9.80
C ILE A 42 -4.02 6.95 -9.32
N GLU A 43 -3.81 5.67 -9.08
CA GLU A 43 -4.76 4.82 -8.38
C GLU A 43 -4.39 4.66 -6.92
N ARG A 44 -5.39 4.36 -6.10
CA ARG A 44 -5.21 4.29 -4.66
C ARG A 44 -6.16 3.30 -4.00
N ARG A 45 -5.67 2.61 -2.98
CA ARG A 45 -6.46 1.82 -2.04
C ARG A 45 -6.16 2.25 -0.61
N ARG A 46 -7.18 2.23 0.25
CA ARG A 46 -7.07 2.61 1.66
C ARG A 46 -7.97 1.71 2.50
N ALA A 47 -7.57 1.46 3.73
CA ALA A 47 -8.38 0.80 4.73
C ALA A 47 -8.22 1.50 6.08
N LYS A 48 -9.27 1.45 6.91
CA LYS A 48 -9.19 1.82 8.33
C LYS A 48 -8.67 0.62 9.12
N GLY A 49 -7.93 0.86 10.19
CA GLY A 49 -7.36 -0.19 11.04
C GLY A 49 -5.97 -0.63 10.61
N LYS A 50 -5.67 -1.91 10.87
CA LYS A 50 -4.33 -2.51 10.70
C LYS A 50 -4.00 -2.79 9.24
N ILE A 51 -2.74 -3.12 8.96
CA ILE A 51 -2.29 -3.42 7.58
C ILE A 51 -3.08 -4.57 6.94
N ARG A 52 -3.52 -5.54 7.74
CA ARG A 52 -4.39 -6.64 7.29
C ARG A 52 -5.68 -6.19 6.59
N GLU A 53 -6.27 -5.08 7.04
CA GLU A 53 -7.49 -4.54 6.41
C GLU A 53 -7.18 -4.00 5.01
N LEU A 54 -5.99 -3.39 4.84
CA LEU A 54 -5.53 -2.95 3.53
C LEU A 54 -5.21 -4.13 2.61
N GLU A 55 -4.66 -5.23 3.15
CA GLU A 55 -4.44 -6.46 2.38
C GLU A 55 -5.76 -7.03 1.86
N ALA A 56 -6.82 -7.04 2.68
CA ALA A 56 -8.14 -7.47 2.24
C ALA A 56 -8.70 -6.60 1.11
N VAL A 57 -8.55 -5.27 1.21
CA VAL A 57 -8.94 -4.33 0.14
C VAL A 57 -8.13 -4.57 -1.14
N LEU A 58 -6.84 -4.87 -1.04
CA LEU A 58 -5.99 -5.16 -2.20
C LEU A 58 -6.28 -6.53 -2.83
N ALA A 59 -6.74 -7.49 -2.05
CA ALA A 59 -7.19 -8.78 -2.58
C ALA A 59 -8.49 -8.64 -3.38
N ASP A 60 -9.43 -7.81 -2.92
CA ASP A 60 -10.70 -7.52 -3.60
C ASP A 60 -10.53 -6.57 -4.78
N GLN A 61 -9.72 -5.53 -4.61
CA GLN A 61 -9.47 -4.48 -5.60
C GLN A 61 -7.96 -4.33 -5.83
N PRO A 62 -7.35 -5.23 -6.62
CA PRO A 62 -5.93 -5.22 -6.90
C PRO A 62 -5.45 -3.87 -7.42
N LEU A 63 -4.27 -3.48 -6.99
CA LEU A 63 -3.55 -2.33 -7.51
C LEU A 63 -2.48 -2.83 -8.48
N THR A 64 -2.87 -3.08 -9.72
CA THR A 64 -1.99 -3.64 -10.76
C THR A 64 -1.12 -2.54 -11.37
N SER A 65 -0.22 -1.97 -10.58
CA SER A 65 0.79 -1.03 -11.08
C SER A 65 2.05 -1.79 -11.49
N VAL A 66 2.46 -1.63 -12.73
CA VAL A 66 3.85 -1.77 -13.13
C VAL A 66 4.45 -0.37 -13.02
N VAL A 67 5.50 -0.21 -12.22
CA VAL A 67 6.21 1.09 -12.15
C VAL A 67 7.10 1.24 -13.37
#